data_AF-A0A3N4KC68-F1
#
_entry.id   AF-A0A3N4KC68-F1
#
_cell.length_a   1.000
_cell.length_b   1.000
_cell.length_c   1.000
_cell.angle_alpha   90.00
_cell.angle_beta   90.00
_cell.angle_gamma   90.00
#
_symmetry.space_group_name_H-M   'P 1'
#
loop_
_entity.id
_entity.type
_entity.pdbx_description
1 polymer ?
#
loop_
_entity_poly.entity_id
_entity_poly.type
_entity_poly.pdbx_seq_one_letter_code
_entity_poly.pdbx_strand_id
1 'polypeptide(L)'
;MNIPHLYLVEDNAPSHQTARSVDKEERKEKGIVTLDWPSKSPDINQIEGIWDYEKDEISTWQFVGASKAVVDGAKAVLVQTWEDLPQAVIDNKCQSFHEKLQRVIIHGGNNNFNG
;
A
#
# COMPACT_ATOMS: atom_id res chain seq x y z
N MET A 1 -10.48 17.38 -24.30
CA MET A 1 -9.24 16.67 -23.91
C MET A 1 -9.65 15.49 -23.07
N ASN A 2 -9.15 14.28 -23.37
CA ASN A 2 -9.43 13.10 -22.57
C ASN A 2 -8.58 13.17 -21.30
N ILE A 3 -9.20 13.39 -20.14
CA ILE A 3 -8.45 13.41 -18.87
C ILE A 3 -8.15 11.94 -18.52
N PRO A 4 -6.88 11.54 -18.38
CA PRO A 4 -6.55 10.19 -17.94
C PRO A 4 -7.13 9.96 -16.55
N HIS A 5 -7.74 8.80 -16.34
CA HIS A 5 -8.29 8.44 -15.03
C HIS A 5 -7.22 7.74 -14.20
N LEU A 6 -6.99 8.25 -12.99
CA LEU A 6 -6.19 7.58 -11.96
C LEU A 6 -7.14 6.94 -10.96
N TYR A 7 -7.08 5.63 -10.79
CA TYR A 7 -7.84 4.94 -9.75
C TYR A 7 -7.00 4.88 -8.48
N LEU A 8 -7.47 5.54 -7.43
CA LEU A 8 -6.81 5.50 -6.12
C LEU A 8 -7.47 4.47 -5.22
N VAL A 9 -6.63 3.57 -4.70
CA VAL A 9 -6.97 2.67 -3.61
C VAL A 9 -6.39 3.26 -2.32
N GLU A 10 -7.28 3.54 -1.37
CA GLU A 10 -6.95 3.97 -0.01
C GLU A 10 -7.92 3.27 0.95
N ASP A 11 -7.47 2.97 2.17
CA ASP A 11 -8.38 2.43 3.18
C ASP A 11 -9.30 3.53 3.73
N ASN A 12 -10.23 3.15 4.59
CA ASN A 12 -11.17 4.09 5.19
C ASN A 12 -10.66 4.68 6.52
N ALA A 13 -9.34 4.86 6.72
CA ALA A 13 -8.88 5.51 7.95
C ALA A 13 -9.43 6.94 8.05
N PRO A 14 -9.68 7.48 9.27
CA PRO A 14 -10.29 8.80 9.43
C PRO A 14 -9.54 9.94 8.72
N SER A 15 -8.21 9.85 8.62
CA SER A 15 -7.38 10.80 7.89
C SER A 15 -7.64 10.76 6.38
N HIS A 16 -7.76 9.57 5.78
CA HIS A 16 -8.09 9.42 4.35
C HIS A 16 -9.49 9.93 4.03
N GLN A 17 -10.47 9.61 4.88
CA GLN A 17 -11.83 10.14 4.71
C GLN A 17 -11.87 11.67 4.78
N THR A 18 -11.12 12.26 5.73
CA THR A 18 -10.98 13.71 5.85
C THR A 18 -10.32 14.30 4.60
N ALA A 19 -9.20 13.71 4.15
CA ALA A 19 -8.48 14.15 2.96
C ALA A 19 -9.38 14.14 1.73
N ARG A 20 -10.09 13.02 1.48
CA ARG A 20 -11.06 12.86 0.38
C ARG A 20 -12.15 13.94 0.39
N SER A 21 -12.56 14.38 1.56
CA SER A 21 -13.53 15.48 1.68
C SER A 21 -12.93 16.84 1.35
N VAL A 22 -11.66 17.06 1.72
CA VAL A 22 -10.95 18.34 1.54
C VAL A 22 -10.50 18.53 0.09
N ASP A 23 -10.00 17.47 -0.56
CA ASP A 23 -9.38 17.52 -1.90
C ASP A 23 -10.33 17.14 -3.05
N LYS A 24 -11.64 17.00 -2.78
CA LYS A 24 -12.65 16.48 -3.71
C LYS A 24 -12.63 17.13 -5.10
N GLU A 25 -12.58 18.46 -5.16
CA GLU A 25 -12.59 19.16 -6.46
C GLU A 25 -11.26 18.97 -7.21
N GLU A 26 -10.13 18.96 -6.49
CA GLU A 26 -8.82 18.69 -7.09
C GLU A 26 -8.75 17.27 -7.67
N ARG A 27 -9.28 16.27 -6.95
CA ARG A 27 -9.38 14.90 -7.45
C ARG A 27 -10.19 14.85 -8.75
N LYS A 28 -11.33 15.53 -8.79
CA LYS A 28 -12.18 15.60 -9.98
C LYS A 28 -11.47 16.26 -11.16
N GLU A 29 -10.81 17.39 -10.94
CA GLU A 29 -10.05 18.11 -11.98
C GLU A 29 -8.89 17.27 -12.54
N LYS A 30 -8.24 16.48 -11.69
CA LYS A 30 -7.13 15.59 -12.06
C LYS A 30 -7.58 14.21 -12.57
N GLY A 31 -8.88 13.92 -12.62
CA GLY A 31 -9.39 12.60 -13.03
C GLY A 31 -9.08 11.48 -12.02
N ILE A 32 -8.87 11.81 -10.75
CA ILE A 32 -8.64 10.84 -9.68
C ILE A 32 -9.99 10.29 -9.21
N VAL A 33 -10.16 8.98 -9.34
CA VAL A 33 -11.34 8.23 -8.92
C VAL A 33 -10.95 7.37 -7.73
N THR A 34 -11.48 7.69 -6.55
CA THR A 34 -11.28 6.83 -5.38
C THR A 34 -12.27 5.68 -5.38
N LEU A 35 -11.79 4.47 -5.10
CA LEU A 35 -12.61 3.27 -5.00
C LEU A 35 -13.19 3.11 -3.59
N ASP A 36 -14.35 2.46 -3.49
CA ASP A 36 -14.89 2.02 -2.20
C ASP A 36 -14.04 0.85 -1.67
N TRP A 37 -13.63 0.95 -0.41
CA TRP A 37 -12.79 -0.06 0.22
C TRP A 37 -13.56 -0.83 1.30
N PRO A 38 -13.54 -2.16 1.33
CA PRO A 38 -14.18 -2.93 2.38
C PRO A 38 -13.43 -2.78 3.72
N SER A 39 -14.20 -2.62 4.81
CA SER A 39 -13.64 -2.54 6.16
C SER A 39 -12.84 -3.81 6.52
N LYS A 40 -11.78 -3.65 7.31
CA LYS A 40 -10.94 -4.77 7.83
C LYS A 40 -10.38 -5.69 6.74
N SER A 41 -10.04 -5.15 5.58
CA SER A 41 -9.52 -5.92 4.44
C SER A 41 -8.08 -5.50 4.07
N PRO A 42 -7.10 -5.66 4.98
CA PRO A 42 -5.70 -5.34 4.67
C PRO A 42 -5.08 -6.33 3.68
N ASP A 43 -5.61 -7.56 3.60
CA ASP A 43 -5.16 -8.65 2.74
C ASP A 43 -5.21 -8.33 1.24
N ILE A 44 -6.17 -7.50 0.84
CA ILE A 44 -6.29 -7.00 -0.55
C ILE A 44 -5.55 -5.68 -0.78
N ASN A 45 -5.04 -5.01 0.26
CA ASN A 45 -4.28 -3.77 0.11
C ASN A 45 -2.85 -4.08 -0.35
N GLN A 46 -2.49 -3.73 -1.59
CA GLN A 46 -1.20 -4.14 -2.14
C GLN A 46 0.00 -3.44 -1.51
N ILE A 47 -0.20 -2.27 -0.89
CA ILE A 47 0.89 -1.55 -0.19
C ILE A 47 1.41 -2.34 1.02
N GLU A 48 0.56 -3.14 1.68
CA GLU A 48 0.97 -4.00 2.80
C GLU A 48 2.07 -4.97 2.35
N GLY A 49 1.93 -5.54 1.15
CA GLY A 49 2.94 -6.43 0.59
C GLY A 49 4.24 -5.73 0.22
N ILE A 50 4.24 -4.41 0.01
CA ILE A 50 5.45 -3.59 -0.17
C ILE A 50 6.09 -3.31 1.19
N TRP A 51 5.30 -2.95 2.20
CA TRP A 51 5.81 -2.76 3.55
C TRP A 51 6.42 -4.03 4.14
N ASP A 52 5.87 -5.20 3.84
CA ASP A 52 6.46 -6.47 4.27
C ASP A 52 7.83 -6.71 3.62
N TYR A 53 7.97 -6.41 2.33
CA TYR A 53 9.28 -6.43 1.66
C TYR A 53 10.27 -5.47 2.33
N GLU A 54 9.87 -4.24 2.62
CA GLU A 54 10.75 -3.27 3.29
C GLU A 54 11.15 -3.72 4.69
N LYS A 55 10.22 -4.28 5.47
CA LYS A 55 10.52 -4.81 6.81
C LYS A 55 11.52 -5.97 6.73
N ASP A 56 11.33 -6.88 5.79
CA ASP A 56 12.22 -8.03 5.58
C ASP A 56 13.64 -7.54 5.23
N GLU A 57 13.77 -6.60 4.29
CA GLU A 57 15.06 -6.01 3.92
C GLU A 57 15.71 -5.25 5.08
N ILE A 58 14.98 -4.38 5.78
CA ILE A 58 15.54 -3.64 6.92
C ILE A 58 15.98 -4.57 8.05
N SER A 59 15.29 -5.70 8.24
CA SER A 59 15.62 -6.68 9.27
C SER A 59 17.02 -7.29 9.08
N THR A 60 17.53 -7.35 7.84
CA THR A 60 18.86 -7.90 7.55
C THR A 60 20.00 -7.03 8.07
N TRP A 61 19.72 -5.76 8.38
CA TRP A 61 20.70 -4.80 8.92
C TRP A 61 20.88 -4.89 10.43
N GLN A 62 20.05 -5.70 11.11
CA GLN A 62 20.20 -6.05 12.53
C GLN A 62 20.39 -4.84 13.47
N PHE A 63 19.60 -3.78 13.29
CA PHE A 63 19.62 -2.64 14.21
C PHE A 63 19.26 -3.07 15.63
N VAL A 64 20.12 -2.74 16.61
CA VAL A 64 19.93 -3.08 18.03
C VAL A 64 19.85 -1.83 18.88
N GLY A 65 18.81 -1.75 19.72
CA GLY A 65 18.57 -0.64 20.64
C GLY A 65 17.79 0.51 20.01
N ALA A 66 17.66 1.61 20.75
CA ALA A 66 16.82 2.75 20.38
C ALA A 66 17.56 4.09 20.55
N SER A 67 18.89 4.09 20.42
CA SER A 67 19.65 5.34 20.44
C SER A 67 19.29 6.19 19.21
N LYS A 68 19.43 7.52 19.34
CA LYS A 68 19.16 8.44 18.21
C LYS A 68 19.94 8.04 16.95
N ALA A 69 21.22 7.69 17.10
CA ALA A 69 22.06 7.28 15.98
C ALA A 69 21.56 5.98 15.31
N VAL A 70 21.07 5.01 16.10
CA VAL A 70 20.49 3.76 15.57
C VAL A 70 19.20 4.05 14.81
N VAL A 71 18.32 4.89 15.36
CA VAL A 71 17.06 5.27 14.70
C VAL A 71 17.31 6.05 13.41
N ASP A 72 18.26 7.00 13.43
CA ASP A 72 18.61 7.79 12.25
C ASP A 72 19.25 6.89 11.16
N GLY A 73 20.06 5.90 11.55
CA GLY A 73 20.57 4.87 10.64
C GLY A 73 19.48 3.99 10.05
N ALA A 74 18.51 3.53 10.86
CA ALA A 74 17.39 2.73 10.38
C ALA A 74 16.50 3.50 9.41
N LYS A 75 16.27 4.80 9.63
CA LYS A 75 15.56 5.67 8.68
C LYS A 75 16.31 5.82 7.37
N ALA A 76 17.63 5.99 7.41
CA ALA A 76 18.45 6.10 6.20
C ALA A 76 18.38 4.81 5.38
N VAL A 77 18.44 3.64 6.03
CA VAL A 77 18.28 2.35 5.36
C VAL A 77 16.87 2.19 4.80
N LEU A 78 15.82 2.55 5.55
CA LEU A 78 14.43 2.51 5.04
C LEU A 78 14.28 3.31 3.73
N VAL A 79 14.80 4.54 3.70
CA VAL A 79 14.77 5.36 2.48
C VAL A 79 15.56 4.70 1.35
N GLN A 80 16.75 4.14 1.63
CA GLN A 80 17.53 3.44 0.62
C GLN A 80 16.79 2.21 0.07
N THR A 81 16.18 1.40 0.93
CA THR A 81 15.39 0.23 0.56
C THR A 81 14.20 0.61 -0.32
N TRP A 82 13.53 1.73 -0.04
CA TRP A 82 12.45 2.26 -0.87
C TRP A 82 12.94 2.67 -2.27
N GLU A 83 14.04 3.43 -2.36
CA GLU A 83 14.60 3.89 -3.63
C GLU A 83 15.16 2.72 -4.48
N ASP A 84 15.69 1.69 -3.82
CA ASP A 84 16.22 0.49 -4.48
C ASP A 84 15.14 -0.58 -4.73
N LEU A 85 13.88 -0.33 -4.35
CA LEU A 85 12.79 -1.29 -4.48
C LEU A 85 12.65 -1.76 -5.93
N PRO A 86 12.90 -3.05 -6.23
CA PRO A 86 12.88 -3.50 -7.61
C PRO A 86 11.48 -3.35 -8.22
N GLN A 87 11.40 -2.74 -9.41
CA GLN A 87 10.12 -2.54 -10.11
C GLN A 87 9.34 -3.86 -10.27
N ALA A 88 10.03 -4.98 -10.47
CA ALA A 88 9.40 -6.30 -10.54
C ALA A 88 8.63 -6.68 -9.28
N VAL A 89 9.07 -6.26 -8.08
CA VAL A 89 8.34 -6.49 -6.82
C VAL A 89 7.03 -5.71 -6.84
N ILE A 90 7.08 -4.43 -7.25
CA ILE A 90 5.90 -3.57 -7.38
C ILE A 90 4.91 -4.16 -8.40
N ASP A 91 5.41 -4.49 -9.58
CA ASP A 91 4.60 -5.04 -10.67
C ASP A 91 3.92 -6.34 -10.25
N ASN A 92 4.63 -7.25 -9.58
CA ASN A 92 4.07 -8.51 -9.09
C ASN A 92 2.95 -8.27 -8.07
N LYS A 93 3.10 -7.32 -7.14
CA LYS A 93 2.04 -6.99 -6.17
C LYS A 93 0.81 -6.41 -6.89
N CYS A 94 1.01 -5.49 -7.82
CA CYS A 94 -0.06 -4.91 -8.63
C CYS A 94 -0.82 -5.96 -9.45
N GLN A 95 -0.09 -6.86 -10.12
CA GLN A 95 -0.68 -7.92 -10.95
C GLN A 95 -1.47 -8.93 -10.11
N SER A 96 -1.00 -9.23 -8.89
CA SER A 96 -1.68 -10.16 -7.97
C SER A 96 -3.02 -9.65 -7.40
N PHE A 97 -3.31 -8.34 -7.53
CA PHE A 97 -4.53 -7.74 -6.98
C PHE A 97 -5.79 -8.41 -7.52
N HIS A 98 -5.83 -8.66 -8.83
CA HIS A 98 -6.99 -9.26 -9.49
C HIS A 98 -7.29 -10.66 -8.93
N GLU A 99 -6.25 -11.48 -8.76
CA GLU A 99 -6.37 -12.84 -8.24
C GLU A 99 -6.84 -12.84 -6.78
N LYS A 100 -6.26 -11.97 -5.93
CA LYS A 100 -6.70 -11.81 -4.54
C LYS A 100 -8.17 -11.40 -4.45
N LEU A 101 -8.60 -10.45 -5.28
CA LEU A 101 -9.99 -10.00 -5.28
C LEU A 101 -10.95 -11.14 -5.70
N GLN A 102 -10.58 -11.92 -6.71
CA GLN A 102 -11.35 -13.11 -7.09
C GLN A 102 -11.45 -14.13 -5.94
N ARG A 103 -10.36 -14.34 -5.20
CA ARG A 103 -10.36 -15.24 -4.03
C ARG A 103 -11.31 -14.74 -2.95
N VAL A 104 -11.31 -13.45 -2.63
CA VAL A 104 -12.26 -12.84 -1.69
C VAL A 104 -13.71 -13.08 -2.13
N ILE A 105 -14.02 -12.86 -3.42
CA ILE A 105 -15.37 -13.07 -3.97
C ILE A 105 -15.79 -14.54 -3.84
N ILE A 106 -14.94 -15.49 -4.26
CA ILE A 106 -15.21 -16.94 -4.19
C ILE A 106 -15.47 -17.41 -2.76
N HIS A 107 -14.77 -16.83 -1.78
CA HIS A 107 -14.90 -17.18 -0.37
C HIS A 107 -15.93 -16.32 0.38
N GLY A 108 -16.79 -15.59 -0.34
CA GLY A 108 -17.88 -14.81 0.25
C GLY A 108 -17.41 -13.69 1.19
N GLY A 109 -16.26 -13.08 0.91
CA GLY A 109 -15.68 -12.02 1.74
C GLY A 109 -14.77 -12.51 2.88
N ASN A 110 -14.53 -13.82 2.99
CA ASN A 110 -13.64 -14.40 4.00
C ASN A 110 -12.18 -14.45 3.52
N ASN A 111 -11.20 -14.40 4.43
CA ASN A 111 -9.76 -14.35 4.14
C ASN A 111 -9.02 -15.70 4.31
N ASN A 112 -9.76 -16.80 4.47
CA ASN A 112 -9.24 -18.17 4.72
C ASN A 112 -8.60 -18.84 3.48
N PHE A 113 -8.14 -18.06 2.50
CA PHE A 113 -7.61 -18.57 1.23
C PHE A 113 -6.10 -18.37 1.07
N ASN A 114 -5.46 -17.77 2.08
CA ASN A 114 -4.00 -17.71 2.26
C ASN A 114 -3.61 -18.97 3.06
N GLY A 115 -3.48 -20.09 2.37
CA GLY A 115 -2.98 -21.36 2.91
C GLY A 115 -1.53 -21.58 2.53
#